data_AF-A0A401SIA0-F1
#
_entry.id   AF-A0A401SIA0-F1
#
_cell.length_a   1.000
_cell.length_b   1.000
_cell.length_c   1.000
_cell.angle_alpha   90.00
_cell.angle_beta   90.00
_cell.angle_gamma   90.00
#
_symmetry.space_group_name_H-M   'P 1'
#
loop_
_entity.id
_entity.type
_entity.pdbx_description
1 polymer ?
#
loop_
_entity_poly.entity_id
_entity_poly.type
_entity_poly.pdbx_seq_one_letter_code
_entity_poly.pdbx_strand_id
1 'polypeptide(L)'
;MVPGCSWRLAALCLSLILLWVSEAAVYQGLGKCKYKDKIFKPGQKFQRGCDKCYCAEGGYHCVTPMRPTSWPKKCKPIYMDCGYRIVYRSDPERECYAYSWVG
;
A
#
# COMPACT_ATOMS: atom_id res chain seq x y z
N MET A 1 -9.43 1.68 30.18
CA MET A 1 -8.92 1.90 31.55
C MET A 1 -8.31 0.60 32.02
N VAL A 2 -6.98 0.53 32.12
CA VAL A 2 -6.27 -0.60 32.75
C VAL A 2 -5.42 -0.02 33.87
N PRO A 3 -5.55 -0.50 35.11
CA PRO A 3 -4.95 0.10 36.29
C PRO A 3 -3.52 -0.40 36.52
N GLY A 4 -2.65 0.50 36.99
CA GLY A 4 -1.51 0.20 37.87
C GLY A 4 -0.37 -0.64 37.30
N CYS A 5 0.57 -0.01 36.59
CA CYS A 5 1.93 -0.56 36.47
C CYS A 5 2.83 0.03 37.59
N SER A 6 3.07 -0.77 38.62
CA SER A 6 4.05 -0.52 39.68
C SER A 6 5.47 -0.43 39.10
N TRP A 7 6.23 0.59 39.50
CA TRP A 7 7.49 1.06 38.89
C TRP A 7 8.70 0.11 38.96
N ARG A 8 8.54 -1.16 39.36
CA ARG A 8 9.67 -2.09 39.55
C ARG A 8 9.93 -3.06 38.38
N LEU A 9 9.21 -2.95 37.27
CA LEU A 9 9.40 -3.80 36.08
C LEU A 9 9.53 -3.00 34.77
N ALA A 10 10.11 -1.80 34.84
CA ALA A 10 10.30 -0.91 33.68
C ALA A 10 11.21 -1.51 32.57
N ALA A 11 12.00 -2.54 32.88
CA ALA A 11 12.94 -3.15 31.93
C ALA A 11 12.33 -4.17 30.98
N LEU A 12 11.11 -4.68 31.24
CA LEU A 12 10.47 -5.71 30.40
C LEU A 12 9.38 -5.17 29.46
N CYS A 13 9.06 -3.88 29.54
CA CYS A 13 8.05 -3.23 28.68
C CYS A 13 8.61 -2.60 27.40
N LEU A 14 9.94 -2.52 27.23
CA LEU A 14 10.56 -1.89 26.06
C LEU A 14 10.78 -2.85 24.88
N SER A 15 10.68 -4.15 25.08
CA SER A 15 10.98 -5.18 24.07
C SER A 15 9.77 -5.65 23.24
N LEU A 16 8.54 -5.22 23.56
CA LEU A 16 7.31 -5.64 22.87
C LEU A 16 6.71 -4.59 21.91
N ILE A 17 7.41 -3.47 21.67
CA ILE A 17 6.87 -2.32 20.91
C ILE A 17 7.37 -2.29 19.45
N LEU A 18 8.24 -3.20 19.01
CA LEU A 18 8.83 -3.16 17.66
C LEU A 18 8.11 -3.99 16.56
N LEU A 19 6.91 -4.52 16.81
CA LEU A 19 6.16 -5.28 15.80
C LEU A 19 4.87 -4.59 15.32
N TRP A 20 4.85 -3.26 15.28
CA TRP A 20 3.93 -2.52 14.41
C TRP A 20 4.67 -2.10 13.14
N VAL A 21 4.93 -3.08 12.28
CA VAL A 21 5.32 -2.82 10.90
C VAL A 21 4.05 -2.38 10.18
N SER A 22 4.04 -1.13 9.69
CA SER A 22 2.93 -0.57 8.92
C SER A 22 2.73 -1.34 7.62
N GLU A 23 1.54 -1.92 7.45
CA GLU A 23 1.11 -2.64 6.25
C GLU A 23 1.05 -1.68 5.04
N ALA A 24 2.06 -1.75 4.19
CA ALA A 24 1.91 -1.58 2.76
C ALA A 24 2.26 -2.94 2.14
N ALA A 25 1.41 -3.48 1.27
CA ALA A 25 1.64 -4.80 0.70
C ALA A 25 2.76 -4.78 -0.37
N VAL A 26 4.00 -4.69 0.07
CA VAL A 26 5.20 -4.74 -0.79
C VAL A 26 5.61 -6.21 -0.98
N TYR A 27 5.40 -6.74 -2.18
CA TYR A 27 5.86 -8.09 -2.53
C TYR A 27 7.29 -8.02 -3.12
N GLN A 28 8.18 -8.90 -2.66
CA GLN A 28 9.56 -9.01 -3.16
C GLN A 28 9.81 -10.35 -3.86
N GLY A 29 10.53 -10.34 -4.99
CA GLY A 29 11.11 -11.54 -5.60
C GLY A 29 12.63 -11.47 -5.57
N LEU A 30 13.30 -12.45 -4.95
CA LEU A 30 14.76 -12.49 -4.80
C LEU A 30 15.45 -13.00 -6.08
N GLY A 31 16.55 -12.36 -6.49
CA GLY A 31 17.40 -12.77 -7.61
C GLY A 31 17.23 -11.92 -8.88
N LYS A 32 17.56 -12.48 -10.06
CA LYS A 32 17.35 -11.79 -11.35
C LYS A 32 15.87 -11.42 -11.47
N CYS A 33 15.55 -10.19 -11.89
CA CYS A 33 14.17 -9.74 -12.09
C CYS A 33 13.50 -10.45 -13.27
N LYS A 34 13.23 -11.74 -13.12
CA LYS A 34 12.50 -12.54 -14.07
C LYS A 34 11.03 -12.49 -13.69
N TYR A 35 10.22 -11.97 -14.59
CA TYR A 35 8.78 -12.05 -14.49
C TYR A 35 8.23 -12.64 -15.79
N LYS A 36 7.52 -13.77 -15.66
CA LYS A 36 7.17 -14.65 -16.78
C LYS A 36 8.44 -15.02 -17.58
N ASP A 37 8.40 -14.87 -18.90
CA ASP A 37 9.51 -15.23 -19.79
C ASP A 37 10.49 -14.07 -20.05
N LYS A 38 10.33 -12.94 -19.34
CA LYS A 38 11.17 -11.75 -19.53
C LYS A 38 12.05 -11.49 -18.32
N ILE A 39 13.32 -11.18 -18.59
CA ILE A 39 14.30 -10.72 -17.60
C ILE A 39 14.42 -9.20 -17.72
N PHE A 40 14.19 -8.52 -16.61
CA PHE A 40 14.33 -7.08 -16.48
C PHE A 40 15.69 -6.73 -15.87
N LYS A 41 16.29 -5.64 -16.36
CA LYS A 41 17.52 -5.07 -15.80
C LYS A 41 17.18 -4.18 -14.60
N PRO A 42 18.12 -4.00 -13.64
CA PRO A 42 17.97 -3.00 -12.59
C PRO A 42 17.60 -1.62 -13.17
N GLY A 43 16.67 -0.93 -12.52
CA GLY A 43 16.09 0.34 -12.99
C GLY A 43 14.85 0.20 -13.86
N GLN A 44 14.58 -0.98 -14.42
CA GLN A 44 13.40 -1.20 -15.26
C GLN A 44 12.15 -1.40 -14.42
N LYS A 45 11.02 -0.94 -14.98
CA LYS A 45 9.68 -1.13 -14.43
C LYS A 45 8.88 -2.10 -15.29
N PHE A 46 7.99 -2.85 -14.65
CA PHE A 46 7.03 -3.71 -15.33
C PHE A 46 5.72 -3.78 -14.55
N GLN A 47 4.66 -4.20 -15.22
CA GLN A 47 3.37 -4.42 -14.58
C GLN A 47 3.14 -5.91 -14.32
N ARG A 48 2.67 -6.23 -13.12
CA ARG A 48 2.18 -7.56 -12.72
C ARG A 48 0.72 -7.41 -12.33
N GLY A 49 -0.18 -7.63 -13.29
CA GLY A 49 -1.58 -7.23 -13.09
C GLY A 49 -1.65 -5.71 -12.91
N CYS A 50 -2.28 -5.26 -11.83
CA CYS A 50 -2.32 -3.83 -11.48
C CYS A 50 -1.10 -3.33 -10.69
N ASP A 51 -0.24 -4.24 -10.25
CA ASP A 51 0.91 -3.87 -9.44
C ASP A 51 2.02 -3.31 -10.33
N LYS A 52 2.62 -2.21 -9.87
CA LYS A 52 3.77 -1.60 -10.53
C LYS A 52 5.03 -2.12 -9.86
N CYS A 53 5.81 -2.90 -10.61
CA CYS A 53 7.03 -3.50 -10.11
C CYS A 53 8.26 -2.74 -10.61
N TYR A 54 9.23 -2.57 -9.73
CA TYR A 54 10.54 -1.99 -10.01
C TYR A 54 11.63 -3.02 -9.74
N CYS A 55 12.51 -3.21 -10.72
CA CYS A 55 13.66 -4.09 -10.61
C CYS A 55 14.85 -3.36 -9.98
N ALA A 56 15.41 -3.93 -8.91
CA ALA A 56 16.65 -3.54 -8.26
C ALA A 56 17.71 -4.66 -8.42
N GLU A 57 18.95 -4.42 -8.00
CA GLU A 57 20.05 -5.37 -8.19
C GLU A 57 19.84 -6.73 -7.48
N GLY A 58 19.06 -6.76 -6.39
CA GLY A 58 18.79 -7.98 -5.62
C GLY A 58 17.44 -8.67 -5.90
N GLY A 59 16.63 -8.12 -6.81
CA GLY A 59 15.25 -8.56 -6.99
C GLY A 59 14.32 -7.47 -7.48
N TYR A 60 13.01 -7.72 -7.47
CA TYR A 60 12.02 -6.67 -7.76
C TYR A 60 11.08 -6.46 -6.58
N HIS A 61 10.61 -5.22 -6.43
CA HIS A 61 9.55 -4.85 -5.49
C HIS A 61 8.33 -4.37 -6.27
N CYS A 62 7.15 -4.81 -5.86
CA CYS A 62 5.89 -4.39 -6.47
C CYS A 62 5.07 -3.52 -5.51
N VAL A 63 4.41 -2.51 -6.06
CA VAL A 63 3.49 -1.63 -5.34
C VAL A 63 2.09 -1.80 -5.89
N THR A 64 1.17 -2.19 -5.03
CA THR A 64 -0.26 -2.27 -5.32
C THR A 64 -0.87 -0.87 -5.35
N PRO A 65 -1.74 -0.54 -6.31
CA PRO A 65 -2.45 0.72 -6.31
C PRO A 65 -3.35 0.87 -5.07
N MET A 66 -3.32 2.05 -4.47
CA MET A 66 -4.12 2.35 -3.29
C MET A 66 -5.62 2.30 -3.57
N ARG A 67 -6.39 1.90 -2.56
CA ARG A 67 -7.85 1.89 -2.57
C ARG A 67 -8.38 2.97 -1.62
N PRO A 68 -9.34 3.79 -2.04
CA PRO A 68 -9.95 4.77 -1.16
C PRO A 68 -10.85 4.05 -0.15
N THR A 69 -10.87 4.52 1.10
CA THR A 69 -11.69 3.92 2.18
C THR A 69 -12.77 4.86 2.71
N SER A 70 -12.66 6.17 2.47
CA SER A 70 -13.66 7.15 2.91
C SER A 70 -13.72 8.39 2.02
N TRP A 71 -14.91 8.95 1.84
CA TRP A 71 -15.20 10.13 1.01
C TRP A 71 -16.55 10.77 1.41
N PRO A 72 -16.85 12.01 0.98
CA PRO A 72 -18.13 12.65 1.27
C PRO A 72 -19.32 11.82 0.74
N LYS A 73 -20.45 11.80 1.46
CA LYS A 73 -21.67 11.04 1.05
C LYS A 73 -22.14 11.34 -0.38
N LYS A 74 -21.99 12.59 -0.84
CA LYS A 74 -22.34 13.04 -2.19
C LYS A 74 -21.43 12.51 -3.29
N CYS A 75 -20.39 11.76 -2.94
CA CYS A 75 -19.40 11.20 -3.86
C CYS A 75 -19.47 9.66 -3.91
N LYS A 76 -18.85 9.10 -4.95
CA LYS A 76 -18.70 7.66 -5.16
C LYS A 76 -17.33 7.35 -5.78
N PRO A 77 -16.74 6.18 -5.49
CA PRO A 77 -15.56 5.71 -6.19
C PRO A 77 -15.96 5.16 -7.56
N ILE A 78 -15.12 5.41 -8.56
CA ILE A 78 -15.14 4.73 -9.85
C ILE A 78 -13.78 4.06 -10.04
N TYR A 79 -13.79 2.79 -10.43
CA TYR A 79 -12.57 2.06 -10.73
C TYR A 79 -12.18 2.29 -12.19
N MET A 80 -10.92 2.67 -12.43
CA MET A 80 -10.36 2.83 -13.77
C MET A 80 -8.85 2.71 -13.76
N ASP A 81 -8.29 2.13 -14.82
CA ASP A 81 -6.83 2.04 -15.06
C ASP A 81 -6.03 1.56 -13.84
N CYS A 82 -6.49 0.47 -13.22
CA CYS A 82 -5.87 -0.09 -12.01
C CYS A 82 -5.87 0.84 -10.79
N GLY A 83 -6.69 1.89 -10.77
CA GLY A 83 -6.86 2.80 -9.65
C GLY A 83 -8.32 3.19 -9.43
N TYR A 84 -8.52 4.16 -8.54
CA TYR A 84 -9.84 4.72 -8.27
C TYR A 84 -9.81 6.23 -8.41
N ARG A 85 -10.88 6.79 -8.96
CA ARG A 85 -11.20 8.21 -8.81
C ARG A 85 -12.42 8.33 -7.92
N ILE A 86 -12.45 9.35 -7.08
CA ILE A 86 -13.67 9.71 -6.36
C ILE A 86 -14.34 10.80 -7.18
N VAL A 87 -15.61 10.62 -7.51
CA VAL A 87 -16.37 11.56 -8.34
C VAL A 87 -17.69 11.92 -7.67
N TYR A 88 -18.29 13.03 -8.10
CA TYR A 88 -19.63 13.37 -7.61
C TYR A 88 -20.66 12.35 -8.11
N ARG A 89 -21.64 12.04 -7.26
CA ARG A 89 -22.76 11.17 -7.66
C ARG A 89 -23.62 11.82 -8.74
N SER A 90 -23.79 13.14 -8.66
CA SER A 90 -24.58 13.94 -9.59
C SER A 90 -23.89 14.18 -10.92
N ASP A 91 -22.56 14.17 -10.93
CA ASP A 91 -21.74 14.50 -12.11
C ASP A 91 -20.42 13.70 -12.06
N PRO A 92 -20.36 12.52 -12.72
CA PRO A 92 -19.18 11.66 -12.69
C PRO A 92 -17.95 12.21 -13.44
N GLU A 93 -18.09 13.26 -14.24
CA GLU A 93 -16.93 13.90 -14.89
C GLU A 93 -16.16 14.79 -13.92
N ARG A 94 -16.85 15.26 -12.88
CA ARG A 94 -16.26 16.07 -11.81
C ARG A 94 -15.68 15.19 -10.71
N GLU A 95 -14.40 15.38 -10.46
CA GLU A 95 -13.70 14.74 -9.36
C GLU A 95 -14.08 15.34 -8.00
N CYS A 96 -14.07 14.46 -7.01
CA CYS A 96 -14.23 14.71 -5.60
C CYS A 96 -13.01 14.12 -4.87
N TYR A 97 -12.82 14.46 -3.61
CA TYR A 97 -11.68 13.99 -2.82
C TYR A 97 -12.08 12.80 -1.93
N ALA A 98 -11.12 11.93 -1.62
CA ALA A 98 -11.22 10.92 -0.57
C ALA A 98 -10.48 11.42 0.67
N TYR A 99 -10.97 11.07 1.87
CA TYR A 99 -10.30 11.41 3.13
C TYR A 99 -9.21 10.41 3.50
N SER A 100 -9.33 9.16 3.02
CA SER A 100 -8.44 8.07 3.43
C SER A 100 -8.23 7.06 2.31
N TRP A 101 -7.02 6.50 2.27
CA TRP A 101 -6.55 5.55 1.28
C TRP A 101 -5.74 4.45 1.97
N VAL A 102 -5.83 3.22 1.48
CA VAL A 102 -5.07 2.06 1.98
C VAL A 102 -4.37 1.38 0.80
N GLY A 103 -3.13 0.92 1.00
CA GLY A 103 -2.32 0.21 0.00
C GLY A 103 -1.55 -0.95 0.61
#